data_AF-A0AAQ6AC84-F1
#
_entry.id   AF-A0AAQ6AC84-F1
#
_cell.length_a   1.000
_cell.length_b   1.000
_cell.length_c   1.000
_cell.angle_alpha   90.00
_cell.angle_beta   90.00
_cell.angle_gamma   90.00
#
_symmetry.space_group_name_H-M   'P 1'
#
loop_
_entity.id
_entity.type
_entity.pdbx_description
1 polymer ?
#
loop_
_entity_poly.entity_id
_entity_poly.type
_entity_poly.pdbx_seq_one_letter_code
_entity_poly.pdbx_strand_id
1 'polypeptide(L)'
;EVTTIDIYDDKASVAPLWVQIEGFSDKLTSIMNKSPNGVHLLCFSQGGVICRALLSTIPNHNVHTFIALSSPLAGQYGETEYLSQEFGASVKTEVHPLCYNKLGQLLSICNYWKDPHHMSDYLQHNNFLPLLDGEKPHKDMEGTWRENFLRIKKLVLIGGPDDGVITPWQSSHFGFYDSNENVVEMRDQEFYKKDNFGLKTLDDHGDVSVCVRTGVKHTEWHSDYKVFSSCIEKWLI
;
A
#
# COMPACT_ATOMS: atom_id res chain seq x y z
N GLU A 1 20.19 -13.38 2.42
CA GLU A 1 19.64 -14.00 1.19
C GLU A 1 18.54 -13.10 0.66
N VAL A 2 18.34 -13.04 -0.66
CA VAL A 2 17.24 -12.27 -1.27
C VAL A 2 16.36 -13.25 -2.02
N THR A 3 15.04 -13.17 -1.79
CA THR A 3 14.05 -14.03 -2.45
C THR A 3 13.03 -13.13 -3.15
N THR A 4 12.89 -13.27 -4.46
CA THR A 4 11.74 -12.76 -5.20
C THR A 4 10.62 -13.79 -5.17
N ILE A 5 9.39 -13.36 -4.94
CA ILE A 5 8.23 -14.26 -4.91
C ILE A 5 7.48 -14.08 -6.23
N ASP A 6 7.67 -15.05 -7.13
CA ASP A 6 7.16 -15.01 -8.50
C ASP A 6 5.76 -15.66 -8.54
N ILE A 7 4.75 -14.95 -8.02
CA ILE A 7 3.34 -15.31 -8.11
C ILE A 7 2.51 -14.07 -8.42
N TYR A 8 1.38 -14.26 -9.13
CA TYR A 8 0.55 -13.17 -9.66
C TYR A 8 1.29 -12.26 -10.65
N ASP A 9 2.21 -12.83 -11.43
CA ASP A 9 2.92 -12.10 -12.48
C ASP A 9 2.01 -11.70 -13.66
N ASP A 10 2.42 -10.65 -14.39
CA ASP A 10 1.74 -10.13 -15.57
C ASP A 10 0.24 -9.89 -15.32
N LYS A 11 -0.63 -10.53 -16.11
CA LYS A 11 -2.09 -10.41 -16.01
C LYS A 11 -2.65 -11.00 -14.73
N ALA A 12 -1.92 -11.84 -14.00
CA ALA A 12 -2.41 -12.36 -12.74
C ALA A 12 -2.37 -11.29 -11.61
N SER A 13 -1.62 -10.20 -11.80
CA SER A 13 -1.56 -9.06 -10.87
C SER A 13 -2.87 -8.27 -10.75
N VAL A 14 -3.81 -8.45 -11.69
CA VAL A 14 -5.14 -7.83 -11.60
C VAL A 14 -6.13 -8.63 -10.75
N ALA A 15 -5.74 -9.82 -10.26
CA ALA A 15 -6.58 -10.62 -9.38
C ALA A 15 -6.94 -9.85 -8.09
N PRO A 16 -8.11 -10.11 -7.48
CA PRO A 16 -8.52 -9.39 -6.27
C PRO A 16 -7.44 -9.47 -5.19
N LEU A 17 -7.17 -8.35 -4.52
CA LEU A 17 -6.05 -8.28 -3.58
C LEU A 17 -6.16 -9.35 -2.50
N TRP A 18 -7.33 -9.61 -1.92
CA TRP A 18 -7.49 -10.68 -0.92
C TRP A 18 -7.06 -12.06 -1.42
N VAL A 19 -7.26 -12.37 -2.72
CA VAL A 19 -6.74 -13.61 -3.33
C VAL A 19 -5.21 -13.59 -3.38
N GLN A 20 -4.61 -12.45 -3.72
CA GLN A 20 -3.15 -12.30 -3.71
C GLN A 20 -2.58 -12.44 -2.29
N ILE A 21 -3.23 -11.86 -1.28
CA ILE A 21 -2.84 -11.97 0.12
C ILE A 21 -2.79 -13.44 0.56
N GLU A 22 -3.76 -14.27 0.19
CA GLU A 22 -3.74 -15.71 0.50
C GLU A 22 -2.48 -16.37 -0.09
N GLY A 23 -2.20 -16.17 -1.38
CA GLY A 23 -1.03 -16.75 -2.04
C GLY A 23 0.31 -16.27 -1.48
N PHE A 24 0.45 -14.97 -1.21
CA PHE A 24 1.66 -14.40 -0.63
C PHE A 24 1.84 -14.79 0.84
N SER A 25 0.76 -14.98 1.60
CA SER A 25 0.81 -15.38 3.01
C SER A 25 1.50 -16.74 3.18
N ASP A 26 1.17 -17.72 2.33
CA ASP A 26 1.82 -19.04 2.34
C ASP A 26 3.32 -18.95 2.05
N LYS A 27 3.70 -18.16 1.03
CA LYS A 27 5.10 -17.98 0.64
C LYS A 27 5.89 -17.25 1.72
N LEU A 28 5.35 -16.15 2.24
CA LEU A 28 6.00 -15.36 3.29
C LEU A 28 6.16 -16.18 4.57
N THR A 29 5.14 -16.91 4.99
CA THR A 29 5.22 -17.78 6.17
C THR A 29 6.32 -18.85 6.02
N SER A 30 6.46 -19.45 4.83
CA SER A 30 7.53 -20.41 4.55
C SER A 30 8.93 -19.80 4.68
N ILE A 31 9.12 -18.57 4.17
CA ILE A 31 10.39 -17.83 4.24
C ILE A 31 10.71 -17.44 5.69
N MET A 32 9.72 -16.91 6.42
CA MET A 32 9.85 -16.52 7.83
C MET A 32 10.25 -17.70 8.72
N ASN A 33 9.65 -18.88 8.51
CA ASN A 33 9.98 -20.09 9.27
C ASN A 33 11.43 -20.56 9.08
N LYS A 34 12.05 -20.26 7.94
CA LYS A 34 13.46 -20.56 7.67
C LYS A 34 14.41 -19.46 8.15
N SER A 35 13.87 -18.32 8.58
CA SER A 35 14.61 -17.11 8.91
C SER A 35 14.32 -16.70 10.36
N PRO A 36 14.83 -17.44 11.37
CA PRO A 36 14.49 -17.19 12.78
C PRO A 36 14.94 -15.82 13.29
N ASN A 37 15.92 -15.21 12.63
CA ASN A 37 16.43 -13.87 12.94
C ASN A 37 15.58 -12.74 12.34
N GLY A 38 14.46 -13.06 11.69
CA GLY A 38 13.58 -12.08 11.04
C GLY A 38 13.92 -11.87 9.56
N VAL A 39 13.04 -11.14 8.87
CA VAL A 39 13.15 -10.82 7.44
C VAL A 39 12.85 -9.35 7.19
N HIS A 40 13.23 -8.84 6.02
CA HIS A 40 12.78 -7.53 5.54
C HIS A 40 11.90 -7.72 4.31
N LEU A 41 10.92 -6.84 4.16
CA LEU A 41 10.07 -6.79 2.99
C LEU A 41 10.40 -5.52 2.20
N LEU A 42 10.61 -5.68 0.90
CA LEU A 42 10.67 -4.58 -0.07
C LEU A 42 9.54 -4.80 -1.06
N CYS A 43 8.59 -3.89 -1.08
CA CYS A 43 7.35 -4.07 -1.82
C CYS A 43 7.10 -2.84 -2.70
N PHE A 44 7.13 -3.06 -4.01
CA PHE A 44 7.04 -2.01 -5.02
C PHE A 44 5.60 -1.81 -5.50
N SER A 45 5.19 -0.55 -5.70
CA SER A 45 3.89 -0.20 -6.29
C SER A 45 2.72 -0.87 -5.53
N GLN A 46 1.79 -1.54 -6.23
CA GLN A 46 0.71 -2.33 -5.63
C GLN A 46 1.19 -3.30 -4.54
N GLY A 47 2.41 -3.83 -4.68
CA GLY A 47 3.04 -4.73 -3.72
C GLY A 47 3.10 -4.15 -2.30
N GLY A 48 3.25 -2.83 -2.12
CA GLY A 48 3.26 -2.24 -0.77
C GLY A 48 1.90 -2.32 -0.08
N VAL A 49 0.80 -2.22 -0.83
CA VAL A 49 -0.55 -2.42 -0.29
C VAL A 49 -0.76 -3.89 0.10
N ILE A 50 -0.25 -4.82 -0.71
CA ILE A 50 -0.26 -6.26 -0.40
C ILE A 50 0.56 -6.55 0.86
N CYS A 51 1.80 -6.06 0.94
CA CYS A 51 2.66 -6.27 2.10
C CYS A 51 2.06 -5.68 3.37
N ARG A 52 1.44 -4.49 3.30
CA ARG A 52 0.72 -3.93 4.44
C ARG A 52 -0.38 -4.85 4.92
N ALA A 53 -1.19 -5.42 4.01
CA ALA A 53 -2.22 -6.39 4.37
C ALA A 53 -1.63 -7.69 4.95
N LEU A 54 -0.53 -8.21 4.41
CA LEU A 54 0.17 -9.37 4.97
C LEU A 54 0.64 -9.10 6.41
N LEU A 55 1.21 -7.93 6.65
CA LEU A 55 1.68 -7.52 7.98
C LEU A 55 0.53 -7.31 8.98
N SER A 56 -0.65 -6.89 8.51
CA SER A 56 -1.85 -6.81 9.35
C SER A 56 -2.47 -8.18 9.61
N THR A 57 -2.46 -9.09 8.62
CA THR A 57 -3.26 -10.34 8.70
C THR A 57 -2.48 -11.55 9.20
N ILE A 58 -1.17 -11.63 8.98
CA ILE A 58 -0.35 -12.76 9.41
C ILE A 58 -0.02 -12.63 10.90
N PRO A 59 -0.55 -13.50 11.76
CA PRO A 59 -0.24 -13.46 13.18
C PRO A 59 1.23 -13.82 13.42
N ASN A 60 1.86 -13.15 14.38
CA ASN A 60 3.21 -13.46 14.84
C ASN A 60 4.29 -13.42 13.74
N HIS A 61 4.11 -12.64 12.67
CA HIS A 61 5.17 -12.46 11.68
C HIS A 61 6.47 -11.93 12.33
N ASN A 62 7.61 -12.25 11.72
CA ASN A 62 8.94 -11.82 12.17
C ASN A 62 9.60 -10.79 11.24
N VAL A 63 8.79 -10.08 10.44
CA VAL A 63 9.25 -8.97 9.60
C VAL A 63 9.80 -7.82 10.46
N HIS A 64 11.02 -7.39 10.19
CA HIS A 64 11.70 -6.28 10.85
C HIS A 64 11.45 -4.96 10.14
N THR A 65 11.81 -4.88 8.86
CA THR A 65 11.68 -3.67 8.05
C THR A 65 10.66 -3.92 6.97
N PHE A 66 9.66 -3.04 6.87
CA PHE A 66 8.81 -2.94 5.70
C PHE A 66 9.20 -1.70 4.89
N ILE A 67 9.72 -1.92 3.69
CA ILE A 67 10.08 -0.90 2.72
C ILE A 67 8.96 -0.84 1.66
N ALA A 68 8.12 0.19 1.74
CA ALA A 68 7.12 0.50 0.73
C ALA A 68 7.75 1.40 -0.33
N LEU A 69 7.96 0.85 -1.53
CA LEU A 69 8.63 1.51 -2.64
C LEU A 69 7.60 2.04 -3.63
N SER A 70 7.30 3.33 -3.54
CA SER A 70 6.32 4.04 -4.37
C SER A 70 4.97 3.34 -4.50
N SER A 71 4.34 3.06 -3.35
CA SER A 71 3.09 2.31 -3.26
C SER A 71 1.88 3.24 -3.06
N PRO A 72 0.67 2.90 -3.54
CA PRO A 72 -0.53 3.70 -3.27
C PRO A 72 -1.10 3.36 -1.88
N LEU A 73 -0.35 3.64 -0.80
CA LEU A 73 -0.69 3.15 0.55
C LEU A 73 -2.00 3.72 1.09
N ALA A 74 -2.32 4.98 0.76
CA ALA A 74 -3.60 5.62 1.10
C ALA A 74 -4.64 5.55 -0.04
N GLY A 75 -4.33 4.80 -1.10
CA GLY A 75 -5.19 4.62 -2.27
C GLY A 75 -4.68 5.30 -3.53
N GLN A 76 -5.43 5.13 -4.62
CA GLN A 76 -5.17 5.73 -5.94
C GLN A 76 -6.39 6.51 -6.41
N TYR A 77 -6.17 7.70 -6.96
CA TYR A 77 -7.15 8.52 -7.66
C TYR A 77 -6.48 9.42 -8.68
N GLY A 78 -6.39 8.96 -9.93
CA GLY A 78 -5.82 9.78 -11.00
C GLY A 78 -5.89 9.11 -12.36
N GLU A 79 -5.77 9.92 -13.40
CA GLU A 79 -5.60 9.43 -14.76
C GLU A 79 -4.11 9.15 -14.97
N THR A 80 -3.77 7.91 -15.29
CA THR A 80 -2.40 7.52 -15.63
C THR A 80 -2.44 6.86 -16.99
N GLU A 81 -1.33 6.90 -17.73
CA GLU A 81 -1.27 6.25 -19.05
C GLU A 81 -1.63 4.75 -18.96
N TYR A 82 -1.23 4.07 -17.88
CA TYR A 82 -1.63 2.70 -17.58
C TYR A 82 -3.15 2.56 -17.40
N LEU A 83 -3.76 3.40 -16.56
CA LEU A 83 -5.20 3.39 -16.33
C LEU A 83 -5.99 3.76 -17.59
N SER A 84 -5.48 4.67 -18.41
CA SER A 84 -6.10 5.04 -19.68
C SER A 84 -6.03 3.92 -20.72
N GLN A 85 -4.97 3.11 -20.71
CA GLN A 85 -4.86 1.92 -21.57
C GLN A 85 -5.82 0.81 -21.13
N GLU A 86 -5.98 0.58 -19.82
CA GLU A 86 -6.85 -0.48 -19.28
C GLU A 86 -8.34 -0.07 -19.26
N PHE A 87 -8.65 1.21 -18.98
CA PHE A 87 -10.01 1.69 -18.71
C PHE A 87 -10.52 2.76 -19.68
N GLY A 88 -9.73 3.22 -20.65
CA GLY A 88 -10.15 4.21 -21.65
C GLY A 88 -9.95 5.68 -21.22
N ALA A 89 -10.49 6.60 -22.03
CA ALA A 89 -10.09 8.01 -22.03
C ALA A 89 -10.69 8.90 -20.91
N SER A 90 -11.43 8.36 -19.94
CA SER A 90 -12.10 9.15 -18.90
C SER A 90 -12.06 8.48 -17.52
N VAL A 91 -10.85 8.11 -17.07
CA VAL A 91 -10.61 7.31 -15.86
C VAL A 91 -11.27 7.93 -14.63
N LYS A 92 -11.17 9.25 -14.42
CA LYS A 92 -11.75 9.89 -13.21
C LYS A 92 -13.29 9.80 -13.15
N THR A 93 -13.98 9.81 -14.28
CA THR A 93 -15.45 9.77 -14.34
C THR A 93 -16.02 8.36 -14.52
N GLU A 94 -15.25 7.43 -15.10
CA GLU A 94 -15.73 6.08 -15.43
C GLU A 94 -15.28 5.00 -14.42
N VAL A 95 -14.23 5.25 -13.63
CA VAL A 95 -13.72 4.24 -12.68
C VAL A 95 -14.61 4.11 -11.44
N HIS A 96 -15.29 5.16 -10.97
CA HIS A 96 -16.25 5.07 -9.86
C HIS A 96 -17.33 3.98 -10.08
N PRO A 97 -18.15 4.04 -11.15
CA PRO A 97 -19.21 3.05 -11.36
C PRO A 97 -18.63 1.67 -11.67
N LEU A 98 -17.43 1.62 -12.26
CA LEU A 98 -16.72 0.36 -12.53
C LEU A 98 -16.25 -0.32 -11.25
N CYS A 99 -15.63 0.42 -10.32
CA CYS A 99 -14.97 -0.14 -9.14
C CYS A 99 -15.92 -0.38 -7.98
N TYR A 100 -16.92 0.47 -7.76
CA TYR A 100 -17.80 0.39 -6.58
C TYR A 100 -19.04 -0.47 -6.84
N ASN A 101 -18.80 -1.66 -7.40
CA ASN A 101 -19.78 -2.73 -7.53
C ASN A 101 -19.11 -4.10 -7.32
N LYS A 102 -19.91 -5.17 -7.23
CA LYS A 102 -19.42 -6.53 -6.93
C LYS A 102 -18.41 -7.06 -7.94
N LEU A 103 -18.56 -6.73 -9.23
CA LEU A 103 -17.66 -7.19 -10.29
C LEU A 103 -16.38 -6.35 -10.31
N GLY A 104 -16.49 -5.03 -10.09
CA GLY A 104 -15.35 -4.13 -9.96
C GLY A 104 -14.36 -4.55 -8.88
N GLN A 105 -14.88 -4.96 -7.73
CA GLN A 105 -14.07 -5.44 -6.62
C GLN A 105 -13.34 -6.77 -6.89
N LEU A 106 -13.52 -7.38 -8.07
CA LEU A 106 -12.69 -8.49 -8.55
C LEU A 106 -11.38 -8.05 -9.22
N LEU A 107 -11.17 -6.74 -9.40
CA LEU A 107 -9.96 -6.14 -9.96
C LEU A 107 -9.11 -5.54 -8.84
N SER A 108 -7.82 -5.87 -8.80
CA SER A 108 -6.91 -5.37 -7.75
C SER A 108 -6.90 -3.85 -7.63
N ILE A 109 -6.91 -3.13 -8.75
CA ILE A 109 -6.88 -1.67 -8.76
C ILE A 109 -8.12 -1.05 -8.09
N CYS A 110 -9.28 -1.69 -8.24
CA CYS A 110 -10.52 -1.24 -7.59
C CYS A 110 -10.52 -1.50 -6.08
N ASN A 111 -9.66 -2.38 -5.59
CA ASN A 111 -9.53 -2.65 -4.15
C ASN A 111 -8.80 -1.51 -3.42
N TYR A 112 -8.03 -0.66 -4.11
CA TYR A 112 -7.42 0.55 -3.54
C TYR A 112 -7.76 1.84 -4.29
N TRP A 113 -8.73 1.81 -5.21
CA TRP A 113 -9.31 3.03 -5.78
C TRP A 113 -10.08 3.79 -4.72
N LYS A 114 -9.66 5.03 -4.45
CA LYS A 114 -10.22 5.90 -3.40
C LYS A 114 -10.66 7.22 -4.02
N ASP A 115 -11.91 7.28 -4.45
CA ASP A 115 -12.47 8.49 -5.06
C ASP A 115 -12.89 9.50 -3.97
N PRO A 116 -12.22 10.67 -3.85
CA PRO A 116 -12.53 11.66 -2.82
C PRO A 116 -13.91 12.30 -2.99
N HIS A 117 -14.52 12.22 -4.18
CA HIS A 117 -15.85 12.75 -4.48
C HIS A 117 -16.98 11.76 -4.20
N HIS A 118 -16.64 10.47 -4.06
CA HIS A 118 -17.59 9.38 -3.84
C HIS A 118 -17.25 8.54 -2.61
N MET A 119 -16.84 9.21 -1.53
CA MET A 119 -16.42 8.56 -0.29
C MET A 119 -17.49 7.63 0.31
N SER A 120 -18.78 7.93 0.14
CA SER A 120 -19.86 7.03 0.60
C SER A 120 -19.82 5.69 -0.13
N ASP A 121 -19.63 5.70 -1.46
CA ASP A 121 -19.55 4.48 -2.26
C ASP A 121 -18.25 3.72 -2.03
N TYR A 122 -17.13 4.44 -1.86
CA TYR A 122 -15.85 3.87 -1.42
C TYR A 122 -16.03 3.11 -0.10
N LEU A 123 -16.57 3.76 0.93
CA LEU A 123 -16.80 3.13 2.23
C LEU A 123 -17.83 2.00 2.17
N GLN A 124 -18.82 2.07 1.29
CA GLN A 124 -19.84 1.02 1.19
C GLN A 124 -19.33 -0.21 0.43
N HIS A 125 -18.75 0.00 -0.75
CA HIS A 125 -18.52 -1.05 -1.74
C HIS A 125 -17.07 -1.52 -1.85
N ASN A 126 -16.08 -0.68 -1.50
CA ASN A 126 -14.70 -1.15 -1.46
C ASN A 126 -14.53 -2.16 -0.30
N ASN A 127 -14.02 -3.34 -0.64
CA ASN A 127 -13.91 -4.47 0.28
C ASN A 127 -12.48 -4.72 0.77
N PHE A 128 -11.55 -3.81 0.51
CA PHE A 128 -10.13 -3.99 0.84
C PHE A 128 -9.57 -2.76 1.57
N LEU A 129 -9.31 -1.64 0.87
CA LEU A 129 -8.57 -0.51 1.43
C LEU A 129 -9.24 0.11 2.67
N PRO A 130 -10.56 0.37 2.68
CA PRO A 130 -11.19 0.93 3.89
C PRO A 130 -11.25 -0.04 5.07
N LEU A 131 -11.13 -1.36 4.84
CA LEU A 131 -10.94 -2.32 5.93
C LEU A 131 -9.51 -2.20 6.48
N LEU A 132 -8.52 -2.21 5.57
CA LEU A 132 -7.11 -2.15 5.93
C LEU A 132 -6.73 -0.82 6.62
N ASP A 133 -7.40 0.28 6.27
CA ASP A 133 -7.20 1.61 6.89
C ASP A 133 -8.05 1.81 8.16
N GLY A 134 -8.91 0.85 8.51
CA GLY A 134 -9.84 0.94 9.65
C GLY A 134 -10.88 2.04 9.49
N GLU A 135 -11.14 2.49 8.26
CA GLU A 135 -12.19 3.45 7.93
C GLU A 135 -13.59 2.82 8.05
N LYS A 136 -13.66 1.49 7.87
CA LYS A 136 -14.85 0.67 8.16
C LYS A 136 -14.63 -0.14 9.44
N PRO A 137 -15.50 -0.02 10.45
CA PRO A 137 -15.41 -0.85 11.64
C PRO A 137 -15.51 -2.35 11.29
N HIS A 138 -14.54 -3.14 11.74
CA HIS A 138 -14.61 -4.60 11.73
C HIS A 138 -13.82 -5.19 12.90
N LYS A 139 -14.20 -6.41 13.33
CA LYS A 139 -13.67 -7.04 14.55
C LYS A 139 -12.17 -7.28 14.49
N ASP A 140 -11.62 -7.58 13.32
CA ASP A 140 -10.19 -7.90 13.21
C ASP A 140 -9.31 -6.66 13.35
N MET A 141 -9.78 -5.46 13.00
CA MET A 141 -9.05 -4.21 13.24
C MET A 141 -8.90 -3.95 14.74
N GLU A 142 -10.00 -4.07 15.49
CA GLU A 142 -10.02 -3.89 16.94
C GLU A 142 -9.27 -5.00 17.70
N GLY A 143 -9.10 -6.17 17.07
CA GLY A 143 -8.53 -7.36 17.70
C GLY A 143 -7.07 -7.64 17.36
N THR A 144 -6.76 -7.85 16.08
CA THR A 144 -5.50 -8.48 15.65
C THR A 144 -4.71 -7.68 14.62
N TRP A 145 -5.37 -6.96 13.70
CA TRP A 145 -4.67 -6.35 12.56
C TRP A 145 -3.74 -5.22 12.95
N ARG A 146 -4.20 -4.34 13.85
CA ARG A 146 -3.37 -3.29 14.42
C ARG A 146 -2.16 -3.87 15.15
N GLU A 147 -2.38 -4.83 16.04
CA GLU A 147 -1.31 -5.44 16.84
C GLU A 147 -0.30 -6.19 15.99
N ASN A 148 -0.74 -6.85 14.92
CA ASN A 148 0.15 -7.48 13.96
C ASN A 148 0.97 -6.44 13.20
N PHE A 149 0.36 -5.38 12.67
CA PHE A 149 1.10 -4.35 11.93
C PHE A 149 2.17 -3.67 12.81
N LEU A 150 1.87 -3.43 14.09
CA LEU A 150 2.80 -2.86 15.07
C LEU A 150 4.02 -3.75 15.40
N ARG A 151 4.10 -4.98 14.88
CA ARG A 151 5.24 -5.87 15.11
C ARG A 151 6.46 -5.50 14.28
N ILE A 152 6.29 -4.71 13.21
CA ILE A 152 7.45 -4.23 12.44
C ILE A 152 8.28 -3.28 13.31
N LYS A 153 9.59 -3.32 13.10
CA LYS A 153 10.54 -2.41 13.76
C LYS A 153 10.76 -1.13 12.96
N LYS A 154 10.52 -1.18 11.65
CA LYS A 154 10.72 -0.04 10.77
C LYS A 154 9.74 -0.05 9.61
N LEU A 155 9.15 1.10 9.37
CA LEU A 155 8.37 1.41 8.18
C LEU A 155 9.13 2.44 7.35
N VAL A 156 9.54 2.08 6.14
CA VAL A 156 10.28 2.95 5.22
C VAL A 156 9.38 3.29 4.05
N LEU A 157 9.04 4.57 3.94
CA LEU A 157 8.10 5.11 2.96
C LEU A 157 8.91 5.85 1.88
N ILE A 158 8.95 5.29 0.67
CA ILE A 158 9.72 5.84 -0.46
C ILE A 158 8.76 6.27 -1.56
N GLY A 159 8.96 7.46 -2.11
CA GLY A 159 8.15 8.00 -3.20
C GLY A 159 8.62 9.39 -3.61
N GLY A 160 7.95 10.00 -4.60
CA GLY A 160 8.37 11.31 -5.07
C GLY A 160 7.49 11.93 -6.14
N PRO A 161 7.65 13.24 -6.40
CA PRO A 161 6.73 14.02 -7.22
C PRO A 161 6.76 13.66 -8.71
N ASP A 162 7.87 13.08 -9.19
CA ASP A 162 8.07 12.73 -10.60
C ASP A 162 7.68 11.27 -10.94
N ASP A 163 7.03 10.56 -10.00
CA ASP A 163 6.61 9.16 -10.16
C ASP A 163 5.74 8.96 -11.41
N GLY A 164 4.73 9.82 -11.59
CA GLY A 164 3.89 9.85 -12.79
C GLY A 164 2.83 8.73 -12.89
N VAL A 165 2.69 7.85 -11.88
CA VAL A 165 1.65 6.82 -11.81
C VAL A 165 0.86 6.90 -10.50
N ILE A 166 1.54 6.91 -9.36
CA ILE A 166 0.87 7.03 -8.07
C ILE A 166 0.28 8.44 -7.95
N THR A 167 -1.04 8.52 -7.80
CA THR A 167 -1.77 9.79 -7.80
C THR A 167 -2.77 9.82 -6.62
N PRO A 168 -2.62 10.76 -5.67
CA PRO A 168 -1.47 11.67 -5.53
C PRO A 168 -0.20 10.88 -5.16
N TRP A 169 0.99 11.36 -5.57
CA TRP A 169 2.26 10.66 -5.27
C TRP A 169 2.52 10.55 -3.76
N GLN A 170 1.96 11.48 -2.97
CA GLN A 170 1.98 11.45 -1.51
C GLN A 170 1.26 10.23 -0.93
N SER A 171 0.48 9.49 -1.72
CA SER A 171 -0.09 8.20 -1.29
C SER A 171 0.99 7.19 -0.89
N SER A 172 2.20 7.31 -1.45
CA SER A 172 3.39 6.55 -0.99
C SER A 172 3.86 6.89 0.41
N HIS A 173 3.45 8.04 0.94
CA HIS A 173 3.72 8.51 2.28
C HIS A 173 2.43 8.63 3.10
N PHE A 174 1.37 7.90 2.75
CA PHE A 174 0.05 7.95 3.38
C PHE A 174 -0.68 9.32 3.31
N GLY A 175 -0.23 10.25 2.46
CA GLY A 175 -0.99 11.45 2.12
C GLY A 175 -2.05 11.17 1.05
N PHE A 176 -3.19 11.85 1.09
CA PHE A 176 -4.27 11.66 0.12
C PHE A 176 -5.14 12.90 -0.05
N TYR A 177 -5.97 12.92 -1.07
CA TYR A 177 -6.86 14.04 -1.37
C TYR A 177 -7.97 14.25 -0.32
N ASP A 178 -8.29 15.51 -0.04
CA ASP A 178 -9.59 15.92 0.51
C ASP A 178 -10.67 16.00 -0.58
N SER A 179 -11.90 16.40 -0.22
CA SER A 179 -13.03 16.55 -1.15
C SER A 179 -12.82 17.60 -2.24
N ASN A 180 -11.83 18.48 -2.10
CA ASN A 180 -11.48 19.50 -3.09
C ASN A 180 -10.22 19.12 -3.89
N GLU A 181 -9.74 17.87 -3.77
CA GLU A 181 -8.48 17.40 -4.34
C GLU A 181 -7.23 18.16 -3.84
N ASN A 182 -7.29 18.78 -2.65
CA ASN A 182 -6.09 19.23 -1.96
C ASN A 182 -5.42 18.02 -1.31
N VAL A 183 -4.10 17.92 -1.40
CA VAL A 183 -3.36 16.87 -0.70
C VAL A 183 -3.35 17.16 0.80
N VAL A 184 -3.87 16.21 1.57
CA VAL A 184 -3.79 16.16 3.03
C VAL A 184 -2.67 15.19 3.41
N GLU A 185 -1.70 15.68 4.18
CA GLU A 185 -0.54 14.90 4.60
C GLU A 185 -0.91 13.81 5.62
N MET A 186 -0.07 12.78 5.74
CA MET A 186 -0.28 11.61 6.61
C MET A 186 -0.82 11.95 8.00
N ARG A 187 -0.21 12.94 8.68
CA ARG A 187 -0.53 13.28 10.08
C ARG A 187 -1.90 13.94 10.24
N ASP A 188 -2.45 14.46 9.15
CA ASP A 188 -3.74 15.12 9.12
C ASP A 188 -4.88 14.20 8.64
N GLN A 189 -4.54 12.97 8.20
CA GLN A 189 -5.52 11.94 7.85
C GLN A 189 -6.24 11.40 9.09
N GLU A 190 -7.54 11.07 8.95
CA GLU A 190 -8.34 10.58 10.07
C GLU A 190 -7.87 9.21 10.58
N PHE A 191 -7.44 8.30 9.70
CA PHE A 191 -6.89 7.00 10.13
C PHE A 191 -5.61 7.13 10.95
N TYR A 192 -4.83 8.19 10.71
CA TYR A 192 -3.63 8.50 11.47
C TYR A 192 -4.01 9.09 12.84
N LYS A 193 -4.88 10.10 12.86
CA LYS A 193 -5.31 10.75 14.11
C LYS A 193 -5.96 9.77 15.08
N LYS A 194 -6.74 8.82 14.55
CA LYS A 194 -7.39 7.74 15.31
C LYS A 194 -6.46 6.55 15.60
N ASP A 195 -5.27 6.55 15.01
CA ASP A 195 -4.29 5.45 15.09
C ASP A 195 -4.88 4.08 14.74
N ASN A 196 -5.76 4.04 13.74
CA ASN A 196 -6.62 2.90 13.41
C ASN A 196 -5.83 1.57 13.34
N PHE A 197 -4.71 1.59 12.61
CA PHE A 197 -3.86 0.43 12.38
C PHE A 197 -2.44 0.58 12.97
N GLY A 198 -2.20 1.58 13.83
CA GLY A 198 -0.93 1.75 14.52
C GLY A 198 0.11 2.65 13.82
N LEU A 199 -0.26 3.35 12.74
CA LEU A 199 0.66 4.23 12.02
C LEU A 199 1.16 5.41 12.86
N LYS A 200 0.28 6.02 13.66
CA LYS A 200 0.68 7.11 14.58
C LYS A 200 1.56 6.56 15.69
N THR A 201 1.25 5.37 16.21
CA THR A 201 2.12 4.70 17.20
C THR A 201 3.54 4.48 16.65
N LEU A 202 3.68 3.97 15.41
CA LEU A 202 5.00 3.79 14.78
C LEU A 202 5.72 5.13 14.56
N ASP A 203 5.00 6.16 14.12
CA ASP A 203 5.59 7.49 13.87
C ASP A 203 6.06 8.14 15.19
N ASP A 204 5.25 8.07 16.25
CA ASP A 204 5.59 8.59 17.58
C ASP A 204 6.82 7.89 18.19
N HIS A 205 7.06 6.61 17.87
CA HIS A 205 8.27 5.87 18.26
C HIS A 205 9.50 6.22 17.41
N GLY A 206 9.34 6.92 16.29
CA GLY A 206 10.40 7.17 15.31
C GLY A 206 10.69 5.97 14.41
N ASP A 207 9.77 5.02 14.32
CA ASP A 207 9.91 3.80 13.50
C ASP A 207 9.51 4.03 12.04
N VAL A 208 8.90 5.17 11.73
CA VAL A 208 8.61 5.61 10.36
C VAL A 208 9.79 6.42 9.80
N SER A 209 10.25 6.08 8.60
CA SER A 209 11.24 6.84 7.84
C SER A 209 10.68 7.20 6.46
N VAL A 210 10.67 8.48 6.13
CA VAL A 210 10.28 8.98 4.80
C VAL A 210 11.52 9.25 3.95
N CYS A 211 11.53 8.76 2.71
CA CYS A 211 12.53 9.09 1.70
C CYS A 211 11.84 9.66 0.46
N VAL A 212 12.05 10.96 0.21
CA VAL A 212 11.55 11.64 -1.00
C VAL A 212 12.66 11.68 -2.04
N ARG A 213 12.37 11.34 -3.30
CA ARG A 213 13.30 11.51 -4.43
C ARG A 213 12.61 12.21 -5.59
N THR A 214 13.27 13.21 -6.16
CA THR A 214 12.85 13.85 -7.42
C THR A 214 13.55 13.21 -8.61
N GLY A 215 12.95 13.31 -9.79
CA GLY A 215 13.49 12.85 -11.06
C GLY A 215 13.51 11.33 -11.23
N VAL A 216 12.68 10.60 -10.48
CA VAL A 216 12.54 9.14 -10.58
C VAL A 216 11.13 8.82 -11.07
N LYS A 217 11.02 8.21 -12.24
CA LYS A 217 9.72 7.75 -12.77
C LYS A 217 9.29 6.46 -12.06
N HIS A 218 8.00 6.14 -12.11
CA HIS A 218 7.43 4.97 -11.43
C HIS A 218 8.19 3.68 -11.75
N THR A 219 8.52 3.45 -13.02
CA THR A 219 9.22 2.25 -13.50
C THR A 219 10.71 2.21 -13.14
N GLU A 220 11.26 3.29 -12.58
CA GLU A 220 12.68 3.43 -12.28
C GLU A 220 12.99 3.25 -10.78
N TRP A 221 12.00 3.28 -9.89
CA TRP A 221 12.20 3.20 -8.44
C TRP A 221 13.01 1.98 -7.98
N HIS A 222 12.78 0.82 -8.61
CA HIS A 222 13.46 -0.43 -8.26
C HIS A 222 14.76 -0.68 -9.06
N SER A 223 15.13 0.23 -9.98
CA SER A 223 16.32 0.11 -10.83
C SER A 223 17.29 1.29 -10.71
N ASP A 224 16.90 2.38 -10.04
CA ASP A 224 17.77 3.52 -9.74
C ASP A 224 18.71 3.22 -8.55
N TYR A 225 20.01 3.19 -8.82
CA TYR A 225 21.03 2.94 -7.78
C TYR A 225 21.08 4.02 -6.68
N LYS A 226 20.76 5.28 -7.00
CA LYS A 226 20.67 6.34 -5.98
C LYS A 226 19.47 6.12 -5.07
N VAL A 227 18.35 5.62 -5.58
CA VAL A 227 17.22 5.20 -4.73
C VAL A 227 17.68 4.09 -3.78
N PHE A 228 18.34 3.05 -4.29
CA PHE A 228 18.86 1.96 -3.47
C PHE A 228 19.81 2.47 -2.37
N SER A 229 20.89 3.13 -2.75
CA SER A 229 21.95 3.56 -1.82
C SER A 229 21.49 4.61 -0.81
N SER A 230 20.55 5.50 -1.18
CA SER A 230 20.11 6.57 -0.26
C SER A 230 18.88 6.24 0.58
N CYS A 231 17.96 5.41 0.07
CA CYS A 231 16.67 5.15 0.72
C CYS A 231 16.53 3.72 1.27
N ILE A 232 17.26 2.73 0.74
CA ILE A 232 16.99 1.31 0.99
C ILE A 232 18.12 0.63 1.78
N GLU A 233 19.36 0.77 1.31
CA GLU A 233 20.52 -0.03 1.75
C GLU A 233 20.69 -0.08 3.27
N LYS A 234 20.59 1.08 3.94
CA LYS A 234 20.77 1.19 5.39
C LYS A 234 19.72 0.44 6.24
N TRP A 235 18.63 -0.04 5.63
CA TRP A 235 17.53 -0.72 6.31
C TRP A 235 17.54 -2.24 6.12
N LEU A 236 18.46 -2.77 5.31
CA LEU A 236 18.61 -4.19 5.00
C LEU A 236 19.64 -4.87 5.92
N ILE A 237 19.55 -4.61 7.23
CA ILE A 237 20.51 -5.05 8.26
C ILE A 237 20.18 -6.39 8.91
#